data_AF-A0A0M8ZTV5-F1
#
_entry.id   AF-A0A0M8ZTV5-F1
#
_cell.length_a   1.000
_cell.length_b   1.000
_cell.length_c   1.000
_cell.angle_alpha   90.00
_cell.angle_beta   90.00
_cell.angle_gamma   90.00
#
_symmetry.space_group_name_H-M   'P 1'
#
loop_
_entity.id
_entity.type
_entity.pdbx_description
1 polymer ?
#
loop_
_entity_poly.entity_id
_entity_poly.type
_entity_poly.pdbx_seq_one_letter_code
_entity_poly.pdbx_strand_id
1 'polypeptide(L)'
;MTFPIVPDLRRNKARDLEGPTLEKAMPVYQLLQRQIVMKELKERTDQLINEVLEEVIQRTVGGMAEANFAIFPNREMAAAMHENQLLAAEIAIPHEGQEQVFTVNVGTQELRKIHTLLCY
;
A
#
# COMPACT_ATOMS: atom_id res chain seq x y z
N MET A 1 7.19 -16.01 4.09
CA MET A 1 5.98 -15.98 4.94
C MET A 1 6.42 -15.92 6.39
N THR A 2 6.11 -14.83 7.09
CA THR A 2 6.40 -14.65 8.52
C THR A 2 5.15 -15.00 9.31
N PHE A 3 5.18 -16.12 10.04
CA PHE A 3 4.07 -16.53 10.89
C PHE A 3 4.09 -15.76 12.21
N PRO A 4 2.93 -15.36 12.76
CA PRO A 4 2.87 -14.76 14.09
C PRO A 4 3.30 -15.80 15.14
N ILE A 5 4.44 -15.56 15.78
CA ILE A 5 4.96 -16.41 16.87
C ILE A 5 4.02 -16.24 18.07
N VAL A 6 3.16 -17.22 18.34
CA VAL A 6 2.29 -17.20 19.53
C VAL A 6 3.14 -17.41 20.79
N PRO A 7 2.99 -16.59 21.85
CA PRO A 7 3.69 -16.82 23.11
C PRO A 7 3.33 -18.18 23.71
N ASP A 8 4.33 -19.00 24.04
CA ASP A 8 4.09 -20.31 24.63
C ASP A 8 3.62 -20.18 26.09
N LEU A 9 2.37 -20.57 26.35
CA LEU A 9 1.73 -20.50 27.66
C LEU A 9 2.15 -21.66 28.59
N ARG A 10 2.93 -22.63 28.10
CA ARG A 10 3.21 -23.89 28.81
C ARG A 10 4.34 -23.80 29.86
N ARG A 11 4.84 -22.60 30.17
CA ARG A 11 6.03 -22.43 31.01
C ARG A 11 5.74 -22.53 32.52
N ASN A 12 5.51 -23.75 32.99
CA ASN A 12 5.69 -24.15 34.40
C ASN A 12 7.15 -24.54 34.64
N LYS A 13 8.09 -23.59 34.55
CA LYS A 13 9.49 -23.87 34.93
C LYS A 13 10.04 -22.76 35.84
N ALA A 14 10.46 -23.22 37.02
CA ALA A 14 11.20 -22.55 38.08
C ALA A 14 10.37 -21.75 39.10
N ARG A 15 9.95 -22.48 40.15
CA ARG A 15 9.65 -21.93 41.48
C ARG A 15 10.92 -21.65 42.29
N ASP A 16 12.11 -21.82 41.74
CA ASP A 16 13.36 -21.73 42.49
C ASP A 16 14.34 -20.77 41.80
N LEU A 17 14.93 -19.91 42.63
CA LEU A 17 16.00 -18.94 42.40
C LEU A 17 15.58 -17.53 41.96
N GLU A 18 16.08 -16.58 42.75
CA GLU A 18 15.95 -15.13 42.68
C GLU A 18 16.07 -14.54 41.26
N GLY A 19 15.03 -13.80 40.84
CA GLY A 19 15.04 -12.86 39.69
C GLY A 19 14.96 -13.50 38.29
N PRO A 20 14.10 -13.01 37.36
CA PRO A 20 13.80 -11.60 37.09
C PRO A 20 12.33 -11.25 37.35
N THR A 21 12.00 -9.96 37.34
CA THR A 21 10.67 -9.39 37.57
C THR A 21 9.57 -10.18 36.83
N LEU A 22 8.81 -10.99 37.59
CA LEU A 22 7.74 -11.88 37.10
C LEU A 22 6.74 -11.16 36.19
N GLU A 23 6.55 -9.85 36.38
CA GLU A 23 5.67 -9.03 35.56
C GLU A 23 6.09 -8.99 34.08
N LYS A 24 7.39 -9.03 33.78
CA LYS A 24 7.91 -9.00 32.40
C LYS A 24 7.92 -10.36 31.70
N ALA A 25 7.76 -11.44 32.47
CA ALA A 25 7.76 -12.82 31.97
C ALA A 25 6.35 -13.37 31.70
N MET A 26 5.29 -12.66 32.10
CA MET A 26 3.91 -13.08 31.83
C MET A 26 3.62 -13.03 30.32
N PRO A 27 3.00 -14.08 29.73
CA PRO A 27 2.62 -14.07 28.32
C PRO A 27 1.73 -12.88 27.92
N VAL A 28 0.89 -12.39 28.84
CA VAL A 28 0.07 -11.19 28.66
C VAL A 28 0.94 -9.94 28.50
N TYR A 29 2.02 -9.81 29.28
CA TYR A 29 2.97 -8.70 29.15
C TYR A 29 3.68 -8.74 27.79
N GLN A 30 4.06 -9.93 27.31
CA GLN A 30 4.69 -10.09 25.99
C GLN A 30 3.74 -9.70 24.85
N LEU A 31 2.44 -10.01 24.96
CA LEU A 31 1.42 -9.59 24.00
C LEU A 31 1.22 -8.07 24.04
N LEU A 32 1.12 -7.48 25.23
CA LEU A 32 0.94 -6.05 25.41
C LEU A 32 2.15 -5.26 24.88
N GLN A 33 3.36 -5.73 25.14
CA GLN A 33 4.58 -5.14 24.60
C GLN A 33 4.61 -5.20 23.07
N ARG A 34 4.21 -6.32 22.45
CA ARG A 34 4.09 -6.41 21.00
C ARG A 34 3.04 -5.47 20.43
N GLN A 35 1.90 -5.32 21.10
CA GLN A 35 0.86 -4.38 20.68
C GLN A 35 1.38 -2.94 20.70
N ILE A 36 2.12 -2.55 21.74
CA ILE A 36 2.76 -1.24 21.83
C ILE A 36 3.73 -1.03 20.66
N VAL A 37 4.62 -2.00 20.41
CA VAL A 37 5.58 -1.93 19.31
C VAL A 37 4.88 -1.86 17.95
N MET A 38 3.83 -2.65 17.73
CA MET A 38 3.05 -2.59 16.49
C MET A 38 2.35 -1.24 16.31
N LYS A 39 1.83 -0.65 17.39
CA LYS A 39 1.22 0.68 17.34
C LYS A 39 2.25 1.76 17.00
N GLU A 40 3.40 1.72 17.64
CA GLU A 40 4.51 2.65 17.36
C GLU A 40 5.03 2.50 15.92
N LEU A 41 5.20 1.25 15.45
CA LEU A 41 5.58 1.00 14.07
C LEU A 41 4.53 1.52 13.09
N LYS A 42 3.24 1.32 13.39
CA LYS A 42 2.13 1.85 12.58
C LYS A 42 2.22 3.38 12.48
N GLU A 43 2.34 4.07 13.61
CA GLU A 43 2.44 5.54 13.66
C GLU A 43 3.64 6.04 12.85
N ARG A 44 4.79 5.38 12.93
CA ARG A 44 5.97 5.71 12.12
C ARG A 44 5.78 5.45 10.64
N THR A 45 5.11 4.35 10.25
CA THR A 45 4.77 4.12 8.84
C THR A 45 3.78 5.16 8.32
N ASP A 46 2.79 5.56 9.12
CA ASP A 46 1.83 6.59 8.73
C ASP A 46 2.54 7.94 8.51
N GLN A 47 3.52 8.29 9.35
CA GLN A 47 4.39 9.45 9.16
C GLN A 47 5.25 9.32 7.89
N LEU A 48 5.90 8.18 7.70
CA LEU A 48 6.76 7.94 6.54
C LEU A 48 5.97 7.99 5.22
N ILE A 49 4.74 7.49 5.21
CA ILE A 49 3.86 7.59 4.03
C ILE A 49 3.64 9.05 3.66
N ASN A 50 3.37 9.92 4.64
CA ASN A 50 3.18 11.35 4.39
C ASN A 50 4.48 12.01 3.87
N GLU A 51 5.63 11.73 4.49
CA GLU A 51 6.93 12.24 4.04
C GLU A 51 7.26 11.82 2.60
N VAL A 52 7.00 10.55 2.27
CA VAL A 52 7.20 10.03 0.91
C VAL A 52 6.26 10.73 -0.08
N LEU A 53 4.99 10.95 0.29
CA LEU A 53 4.05 11.69 -0.55
C LEU A 53 4.53 13.12 -0.81
N GLU A 54 4.98 13.83 0.23
CA GLU A 54 5.54 15.18 0.11
C GLU A 54 6.75 15.23 -0.81
N GLU A 55 7.70 14.30 -0.65
CA GLU A 55 8.88 14.17 -1.53
C GLU A 55 8.49 13.90 -2.99
N VAL A 56 7.49 13.06 -3.23
CA VAL A 56 7.01 12.75 -4.59
C VAL A 56 6.38 13.99 -5.23
N ILE A 57 5.59 14.76 -4.48
CA ILE A 57 4.99 16.02 -4.95
C ILE A 57 6.08 17.04 -5.28
N GLN A 58 7.09 17.19 -4.43
CA GLN A 58 8.20 18.12 -4.66
C GLN A 58 9.05 17.76 -5.89
N ARG A 59 9.31 16.47 -6.12
CA ARG A 59 10.11 16.00 -7.27
C ARG A 59 9.36 16.09 -8.59
N THR A 60 8.03 16.07 -8.56
CA THR A 60 7.19 16.10 -9.76
C THR A 60 7.03 17.53 -10.25
N VAL A 61 7.64 17.87 -11.38
CA VAL A 61 7.56 19.21 -11.98
C VAL A 61 6.10 19.56 -12.28
N GLY A 62 5.62 20.67 -11.71
CA GLY A 62 4.24 21.13 -11.89
C GLY A 62 3.19 20.36 -11.10
N GLY A 63 3.58 19.33 -10.32
CA GLY A 63 2.67 18.51 -9.51
C GLY A 63 2.24 19.16 -8.18
N MET A 64 2.84 20.28 -7.80
CA MET A 64 2.56 20.99 -6.54
C MET A 64 1.57 22.14 -6.75
N ALA A 65 0.61 22.30 -5.84
CA ALA A 65 -0.29 23.45 -5.79
C ALA A 65 0.42 24.68 -5.19
N GLU A 66 0.04 25.88 -5.62
CA GLU A 66 0.57 27.13 -5.06
C GLU A 66 0.01 27.38 -3.65
N ALA A 67 0.76 26.95 -2.62
CA ALA A 67 0.44 27.16 -1.21
C ALA A 67 1.70 27.53 -0.43
N ASN A 68 1.59 28.51 0.48
CA ASN A 68 2.73 29.03 1.26
C ASN A 68 2.92 28.34 2.63
N PHE A 69 2.01 27.45 3.02
CA PHE A 69 1.95 26.90 4.38
C PHE A 69 2.23 25.40 4.46
N ALA A 70 2.05 24.65 3.37
CA ALA A 70 2.39 23.23 3.27
C ALA A 70 2.42 22.79 1.80
N ILE A 71 2.97 21.60 1.57
CA ILE A 71 3.06 20.98 0.25
C ILE A 71 1.75 20.24 -0.02
N PHE A 72 1.03 20.65 -1.05
CA PHE A 72 -0.18 19.96 -1.50
C PHE A 72 -0.03 19.53 -2.96
N PRO A 73 -0.56 18.36 -3.33
CA PRO A 73 -0.63 17.96 -4.73
C PRO A 73 -1.60 18.89 -5.47
N ASN A 74 -1.30 19.18 -6.72
CA ASN A 74 -2.22 19.85 -7.62
C ASN A 74 -3.41 18.93 -7.96
N ARG A 75 -4.47 19.48 -8.57
CA ARG A 75 -5.69 18.71 -8.87
C ARG A 75 -5.44 17.52 -9.79
N GLU A 76 -4.57 17.66 -10.77
CA GLU A 76 -4.28 16.62 -11.77
C GLU A 76 -3.48 15.46 -11.16
N MET A 77 -2.50 15.77 -10.31
CA MET A 77 -1.71 14.81 -9.54
C MET A 77 -2.58 14.10 -8.51
N ALA A 78 -3.44 14.82 -7.79
CA ALA A 78 -4.39 14.21 -6.86
C ALA A 78 -5.32 13.22 -7.58
N ALA A 79 -5.79 13.54 -8.79
CA ALA A 79 -6.58 12.63 -9.60
C ALA A 79 -5.74 11.41 -10.06
N ALA A 80 -4.54 11.63 -10.57
CA ALA A 80 -3.65 10.57 -11.03
C ALA A 80 -3.23 9.59 -9.93
N MET A 81 -3.07 10.05 -8.68
CA MET A 81 -2.76 9.17 -7.54
C MET A 81 -3.93 8.29 -7.11
N HIS A 82 -5.16 8.69 -7.44
CA HIS A 82 -6.36 7.90 -7.17
C HIS A 82 -6.70 6.91 -8.31
N GLU A 83 -6.20 7.14 -9.52
CA GLU A 83 -6.44 6.30 -10.70
C GLU A 83 -5.56 5.03 -10.67
N ASN A 84 -5.92 4.05 -9.83
CA ASN A 84 -5.14 2.82 -9.70
C ASN A 84 -5.40 1.78 -10.81
N GLN A 85 -6.52 1.86 -11.56
CA GLN A 85 -6.85 0.92 -12.64
C GLN A 85 -7.74 1.60 -13.69
N LEU A 86 -7.17 1.98 -14.82
CA LEU A 86 -7.92 2.47 -15.98
C LEU A 86 -8.13 1.32 -16.97
N LEU A 87 -9.21 0.57 -16.80
CA LEU A 87 -9.73 -0.32 -17.84
C LEU A 87 -10.50 0.54 -18.85
N ALA A 88 -9.87 0.85 -19.98
CA ALA A 88 -10.44 1.76 -20.97
C ALA A 88 -11.53 1.11 -21.84
N ALA A 89 -11.35 -0.15 -22.25
CA ALA A 89 -12.30 -0.88 -23.07
C ALA A 89 -11.99 -2.39 -23.07
N GLU A 90 -13.02 -3.19 -23.33
CA GLU A 90 -12.91 -4.62 -23.67
C GLU A 90 -13.42 -4.79 -25.10
N ILE A 91 -12.64 -5.49 -25.94
CA ILE A 91 -12.97 -5.70 -27.35
C ILE A 91 -13.04 -7.21 -27.59
N ALA A 92 -14.24 -7.69 -27.93
CA ALA A 92 -14.46 -9.07 -28.33
C ALA A 92 -14.26 -9.20 -29.84
N ILE A 93 -13.20 -9.90 -30.25
CA ILE A 93 -12.93 -10.23 -31.66
C ILE A 93 -13.46 -11.64 -31.90
N PRO A 94 -14.44 -11.85 -32.80
CA PRO A 94 -14.95 -13.17 -33.10
C PRO A 94 -13.84 -14.03 -33.72
N HIS A 95 -13.60 -15.18 -33.12
CA HIS A 95 -12.54 -16.10 -33.50
C HIS A 95 -13.05 -17.54 -33.37
N GLU A 96 -12.82 -18.35 -34.40
CA GLU A 96 -13.14 -19.79 -34.37
C GLU A 96 -11.97 -20.56 -33.71
N GLY A 97 -11.98 -20.67 -32.38
CA GLY A 97 -10.99 -21.42 -31.59
C GLY A 97 -11.04 -21.11 -30.09
N GLN A 98 -9.98 -21.46 -29.34
CA GLN A 98 -9.88 -21.18 -27.89
C GLN A 98 -9.84 -19.67 -27.57
N GLU A 99 -10.66 -19.23 -26.62
CA GLU A 99 -10.66 -17.84 -26.13
C GLU A 99 -9.28 -17.46 -25.56
N GLN A 100 -8.73 -16.35 -26.06
CA GLN A 100 -7.49 -15.75 -25.57
C GLN A 100 -7.76 -14.31 -25.15
N VAL A 101 -7.42 -14.02 -23.89
CA VAL A 101 -7.56 -12.67 -23.32
C VAL A 101 -6.21 -11.97 -23.39
N PHE A 102 -6.17 -10.83 -24.08
CA PHE A 102 -4.98 -9.98 -24.17
C PHE A 102 -5.20 -8.67 -23.43
N THR A 103 -4.35 -8.39 -22.45
CA THR A 103 -4.29 -7.09 -21.77
C THR A 103 -3.24 -6.22 -22.44
N VAL A 104 -3.66 -5.17 -23.13
CA VAL A 104 -2.76 -4.25 -23.85
C VAL A 104 -2.83 -2.86 -23.21
N ASN A 105 -1.66 -2.33 -22.84
CA ASN A 105 -1.54 -0.94 -22.40
C ASN A 105 -1.46 -0.04 -23.65
N VAL A 106 -2.49 0.75 -23.87
CA VAL A 106 -2.61 1.61 -25.06
C VAL A 106 -2.63 3.08 -24.63
N GLY A 107 -1.83 3.92 -25.29
CA GLY A 107 -1.85 5.36 -25.03
C GLY A 107 -3.13 6.04 -25.55
N THR A 108 -3.48 7.22 -25.03
CA THR A 108 -4.70 7.95 -25.44
C THR A 108 -4.76 8.25 -26.94
N GLN A 109 -3.61 8.54 -27.57
CA GLN A 109 -3.53 8.80 -29.00
C GLN A 109 -3.77 7.53 -29.84
N GLU A 110 -3.24 6.40 -29.40
CA GLU A 110 -3.41 5.11 -30.08
C GLU A 110 -4.84 4.60 -29.92
N LEU A 111 -5.44 4.76 -28.73
CA LEU A 111 -6.83 4.39 -28.48
C LEU A 111 -7.79 5.21 -29.37
N ARG A 112 -7.51 6.50 -29.59
CA ARG A 112 -8.26 7.32 -30.56
C ARG A 112 -8.15 6.78 -31.98
N LYS A 113 -6.95 6.35 -32.41
CA LYS A 113 -6.75 5.75 -33.74
C LYS A 113 -7.54 4.44 -33.89
N ILE A 114 -7.50 3.57 -32.88
CA ILE A 114 -8.27 2.31 -32.87
C ILE A 114 -9.76 2.61 -32.93
N HIS A 115 -10.25 3.55 -32.12
CA HIS A 115 -11.65 3.96 -32.15
C HIS A 115 -12.06 4.48 -33.53
N THR A 116 -11.25 5.33 -34.17
CA THR A 116 -11.56 5.80 -35.54
C THR A 116 -11.60 4.67 -36.56
N LEU A 117 -10.82 3.59 -36.38
CA LEU A 117 -10.83 2.44 -37.29
C LEU A 117 -12.03 1.51 -37.07
N LEU A 118 -12.62 1.51 -35.86
CA LEU A 118 -13.80 0.69 -35.55
C LEU A 118 -15.13 1.39 -35.89
N CYS A 119 -15.15 2.72 -35.93
CA CYS A 119 -16.36 3.50 -36.21
C CYS A 119 -16.57 3.86 -37.69
N TYR A 120 -15.64 3.50 -38.58
CA TYR A 120 -15.76 3.63 -40.03
C TYR A 120 -15.89 2.25 -40.69
#